data_AF-A0A0P0JN15-F1
#
_entry.id   AF-A0A0P0JN15-F1
#
_cell.length_a   1.000
_cell.length_b   1.000
_cell.length_c   1.000
_cell.angle_alpha   90.00
_cell.angle_beta   90.00
_cell.angle_gamma   90.00
#
_symmetry.space_group_name_H-M   'P 1'
#
loop_
_entity.id
_entity.type
_entity.pdbx_description
1 polymer ?
#
loop_
_entity_poly.entity_id
_entity_poly.type
_entity_poly.pdbx_seq_one_letter_code
_entity_poly.pdbx_strand_id
1 'polypeptide(L)'
;MMVRHYRPVRAAELQRIAGMDFCPRPANAGPLALSANCDRTMTPSVLILNGPNLNLLGTRQPEVYGRATLADIERDCRAKADTLGLAVDFRQSNGEGTLIDWIHAARGTHAGIVLNAGAYTHTSIAIMDAISSVELPVIEVHLSNIHRREPFRHQSYISKVAVGMICGFGPFGYQIALEAIANHLGIATPRGTA
;
A
#
# COMPACT_ATOMS: atom_id res chain seq x y z
N MET A 1 11.91 24.17 10.42
CA MET A 1 11.68 22.81 9.90
C MET A 1 10.16 22.64 9.81
N MET A 2 9.57 22.91 8.63
CA MET A 2 8.11 22.90 8.46
C MET A 2 7.65 21.44 8.31
N VAL A 3 7.04 20.89 9.35
CA VAL A 3 6.21 19.70 9.22
C VAL A 3 5.04 20.11 8.32
N ARG A 4 5.03 19.65 7.06
CA ARG A 4 3.85 19.78 6.19
C ARG A 4 2.68 19.22 7.01
N HIS A 5 1.68 20.05 7.27
CA HIS A 5 0.58 19.68 8.15
C HIS A 5 -0.11 18.43 7.60
N TYR A 6 0.04 17.35 8.35
CA TYR A 6 -0.68 16.10 8.22
C TYR A 6 -2.20 16.40 8.15
N ARG A 7 -2.81 16.10 7.01
CA ARG A 7 -4.27 16.02 6.89
C ARG A 7 -4.60 14.57 6.56
N PRO A 8 -5.21 13.81 7.48
CA PRO A 8 -5.74 12.49 7.14
C PRO A 8 -6.77 12.66 6.01
N VAL A 9 -6.81 11.70 5.09
CA VAL A 9 -7.88 11.60 4.10
C VAL A 9 -9.20 11.62 4.86
N ARG A 10 -10.04 12.63 4.62
CA ARG A 10 -11.31 12.75 5.37
C ARG A 10 -12.19 11.57 4.98
N ALA A 11 -12.97 11.04 5.93
CA ALA A 11 -13.92 9.95 5.66
C ALA A 11 -14.86 10.22 4.46
N ALA A 12 -15.13 11.49 4.13
CA ALA A 12 -15.90 11.92 2.96
C ALA A 12 -15.22 11.65 1.60
N GLU A 13 -13.89 11.52 1.56
CA GLU A 13 -13.10 11.26 0.34
C GLU A 13 -13.02 9.75 0.05
N LEU A 14 -12.99 8.91 1.11
CA LEU A 14 -13.22 7.47 1.02
C LEU A 14 -14.61 7.13 0.48
N GLN A 15 -15.64 7.92 0.84
CA GLN A 15 -17.01 7.76 0.32
C GLN A 15 -17.14 8.11 -1.17
N ARG A 16 -16.28 8.98 -1.73
CA ARG A 16 -16.27 9.26 -3.18
C ARG A 16 -15.67 8.11 -3.99
N ILE A 17 -14.68 7.42 -3.45
CA ILE A 17 -14.08 6.21 -4.07
C ILE A 17 -15.12 5.08 -4.11
N ALA A 18 -16.05 5.04 -3.15
CA ALA A 18 -17.10 4.02 -3.06
C ALA A 18 -18.39 4.33 -3.86
N GLY A 19 -18.52 5.51 -4.50
CA GLY A 19 -19.85 6.05 -4.86
C GLY A 19 -19.94 6.82 -6.17
N MET A 20 -19.62 6.21 -7.32
CA MET A 20 -20.07 6.71 -8.63
C MET A 20 -20.93 5.66 -9.35
N ASP A 21 -22.21 5.65 -8.93
CA ASP A 21 -23.47 5.19 -9.50
C ASP A 21 -23.52 4.31 -10.76
N PHE A 22 -24.26 3.19 -10.67
CA PHE A 22 -25.27 2.79 -11.68
C PHE A 22 -26.42 2.01 -11.03
N CYS A 23 -27.50 2.70 -10.68
CA CYS A 23 -28.84 2.13 -10.75
C CYS A 23 -29.89 3.26 -10.86
N PRO A 24 -30.72 3.32 -11.91
CA PRO A 24 -31.77 4.32 -11.99
C PRO A 24 -32.83 4.05 -10.92
N ARG A 25 -33.16 5.07 -10.11
CA ARG A 25 -34.28 5.01 -9.17
C ARG A 25 -35.60 4.79 -9.93
N PRO A 26 -36.47 3.84 -9.53
CA PRO A 26 -37.84 3.85 -10.01
C PRO A 26 -38.59 5.05 -9.41
N ALA A 27 -39.26 5.80 -10.28
CA ALA A 27 -40.16 6.88 -9.88
C ALA A 27 -41.44 6.26 -9.28
N ASN A 28 -41.58 6.37 -7.95
CA ASN A 28 -42.75 6.13 -7.09
C ASN A 28 -42.53 5.02 -6.05
N ALA A 29 -42.08 5.42 -4.86
CA ALA A 29 -42.33 4.69 -3.62
C ALA A 29 -42.56 5.72 -2.49
N GLY A 30 -43.73 5.64 -1.86
CA GLY A 30 -44.17 6.55 -0.80
C GLY A 30 -43.44 6.35 0.54
N PRO A 31 -43.73 7.19 1.54
CA PRO A 31 -43.02 7.19 2.80
C PRO A 31 -43.61 6.10 3.70
N LEU A 32 -42.90 4.99 3.87
CA LEU A 32 -42.89 4.05 5.01
C LEU A 32 -42.30 2.71 4.57
N ALA A 33 -40.97 2.67 4.45
CA ALA A 33 -40.17 1.46 4.61
C ALA A 33 -38.72 1.90 4.83
N LEU A 34 -38.27 1.87 6.09
CA LEU A 34 -36.83 1.89 6.37
C LEU A 34 -36.28 0.55 5.86
N SER A 35 -35.89 0.53 4.59
CA SER A 35 -35.18 -0.61 3.98
C SER A 35 -33.81 -0.69 4.63
N ALA A 36 -33.66 -1.62 5.57
CA ALA A 36 -32.37 -2.20 5.92
C ALA A 36 -31.79 -2.85 4.65
N ASN A 37 -30.99 -2.10 3.89
CA ASN A 37 -30.01 -2.58 2.92
C ASN A 37 -29.40 -1.39 2.16
N CYS A 38 -28.14 -1.06 2.47
CA CYS A 38 -27.07 -0.80 1.50
C CYS A 38 -25.86 -0.23 2.25
N ASP A 39 -25.18 -1.08 3.02
CA ASP A 39 -23.78 -0.82 3.32
C ASP A 39 -22.96 -1.98 2.78
N ARG A 40 -22.85 -2.03 1.44
CA ARG A 40 -21.71 -2.74 0.83
C ARG A 40 -20.52 -1.83 1.02
N THR A 41 -19.93 -1.83 2.22
CA THR A 41 -18.58 -1.31 2.39
C THR A 41 -17.69 -2.14 1.49
N MET A 42 -17.30 -1.59 0.34
CA MET A 42 -16.27 -2.20 -0.49
C MET A 42 -15.01 -2.29 0.37
N THR A 43 -14.52 -3.52 0.58
CA THR A 43 -13.27 -3.76 1.31
C THR A 43 -12.16 -2.92 0.66
N PRO A 44 -11.55 -1.96 1.37
CA PRO A 44 -10.52 -1.12 0.79
C PRO A 44 -9.36 -1.99 0.31
N SER A 45 -8.86 -1.71 -0.90
CA SER A 45 -7.76 -2.47 -1.48
C SER A 45 -6.43 -1.71 -1.33
N VAL A 46 -5.37 -2.43 -0.99
CA VAL A 46 -3.98 -1.93 -0.97
C VAL A 46 -3.18 -2.62 -2.07
N LEU A 47 -2.48 -1.82 -2.87
CA LEU A 47 -1.55 -2.31 -3.87
C LEU A 47 -0.17 -2.49 -3.24
N ILE A 48 0.39 -3.69 -3.31
CA ILE A 48 1.75 -4.00 -2.86
C ILE A 48 2.65 -4.17 -4.08
N LEU A 49 3.60 -3.27 -4.24
CA LEU A 49 4.54 -3.25 -5.36
C LEU A 49 5.95 -3.63 -4.94
N ASN A 50 6.54 -4.53 -5.70
CA ASN A 50 7.88 -5.06 -5.49
C ASN A 50 8.74 -4.78 -6.73
N GLY A 51 9.80 -4.00 -6.54
CA GLY A 51 10.73 -3.61 -7.57
C GLY A 51 11.74 -4.69 -7.95
N PRO A 52 12.86 -4.30 -8.57
CA PRO A 52 13.75 -5.21 -9.25
C PRO A 52 14.46 -6.18 -8.30
N ASN A 53 14.68 -7.39 -8.79
CA ASN A 53 15.37 -8.51 -8.14
C ASN A 53 14.64 -9.14 -6.94
N LEU A 54 13.50 -8.60 -6.49
CA LEU A 54 12.75 -9.21 -5.38
C LEU A 54 12.11 -10.55 -5.76
N ASN A 55 11.93 -10.83 -7.05
CA ASN A 55 11.54 -12.15 -7.53
C ASN A 55 12.59 -13.25 -7.26
N LEU A 56 13.83 -12.88 -6.92
CA LEU A 56 14.92 -13.81 -6.64
C LEU A 56 15.07 -14.14 -5.13
N LEU A 57 14.19 -13.61 -4.27
CA LEU A 57 14.20 -13.93 -2.83
C LEU A 57 14.08 -15.43 -2.58
N GLY A 58 14.78 -15.92 -1.56
CA GLY A 58 14.86 -17.34 -1.21
C GLY A 58 15.83 -18.16 -2.08
N THR A 59 16.25 -17.66 -3.24
CA THR A 59 17.19 -18.37 -4.14
C THR A 59 18.62 -17.81 -4.14
N ARG A 60 18.81 -16.55 -3.71
CA ARG A 60 20.10 -15.86 -3.75
C ARG A 60 20.53 -15.41 -2.34
N GLN A 61 21.74 -15.78 -1.93
CA GLN A 61 22.37 -15.37 -0.66
C GLN A 61 21.42 -15.53 0.57
N PRO A 62 20.93 -16.76 0.83
CA PRO A 62 19.96 -17.01 1.90
C PRO A 62 20.48 -16.63 3.29
N GLU A 63 21.81 -16.53 3.47
CA GLU A 63 22.42 -16.07 4.72
C GLU A 63 22.21 -14.57 4.97
N VAL A 64 21.98 -13.78 3.91
CA VAL A 64 21.83 -12.31 3.97
C VAL A 64 20.36 -11.88 3.95
N TYR A 65 19.52 -12.53 3.14
CA TYR A 65 18.11 -12.14 2.92
C TYR A 65 17.11 -13.09 3.56
N GLY A 66 17.58 -14.19 4.17
CA GLY A 66 16.75 -15.26 4.68
C GLY A 66 16.25 -16.20 3.57
N ARG A 67 15.56 -17.26 3.99
CA ARG A 67 15.00 -18.28 3.09
C ARG A 67 13.59 -17.95 2.59
N ALA A 68 12.97 -16.90 3.11
CA ALA A 68 11.63 -16.50 2.72
C ALA A 68 11.62 -16.07 1.25
N THR A 69 10.70 -16.65 0.48
CA THR A 69 10.47 -16.28 -0.91
C THR A 69 9.52 -15.08 -1.01
N LEU A 70 9.43 -14.47 -2.19
CA LEU A 70 8.43 -13.43 -2.41
C LEU A 70 6.98 -13.97 -2.29
N ALA A 71 6.77 -15.24 -2.63
CA ALA A 71 5.48 -15.91 -2.47
C ALA A 71 5.11 -16.12 -0.99
N ASP A 72 6.09 -16.39 -0.12
CA ASP A 72 5.86 -16.43 1.33
C ASP A 72 5.45 -15.05 1.86
N ILE A 73 6.13 -14.00 1.42
CA ILE A 73 5.77 -12.62 1.78
C ILE A 73 4.35 -12.30 1.32
N GLU A 74 3.97 -12.65 0.08
CA GLU A 74 2.63 -12.44 -0.43
C GLU A 74 1.56 -13.14 0.42
N ARG A 75 1.77 -14.42 0.74
CA ARG A 75 0.86 -15.20 1.59
C ARG A 75 0.67 -14.51 2.95
N ASP A 76 1.76 -14.10 3.58
CA ASP A 76 1.73 -13.48 4.90
C ASP A 76 1.07 -12.08 4.85
N CYS A 77 1.26 -11.33 3.76
CA CYS A 77 0.56 -10.06 3.52
C CYS A 77 -0.94 -10.24 3.37
N ARG A 78 -1.39 -11.25 2.61
CA ARG A 78 -2.82 -11.55 2.43
C ARG A 78 -3.45 -11.93 3.75
N ALA A 79 -2.83 -12.87 4.48
CA ALA A 79 -3.30 -13.26 5.81
C ALA A 79 -3.38 -12.05 6.78
N LYS A 80 -2.38 -11.16 6.77
CA LYS A 80 -2.41 -9.95 7.59
C LYS A 80 -3.53 -8.99 7.17
N ALA A 81 -3.69 -8.75 5.87
CA ALA A 81 -4.71 -7.86 5.34
C ALA A 81 -6.13 -8.33 5.68
N ASP A 82 -6.38 -9.64 5.66
CA ASP A 82 -7.65 -10.22 6.10
C ASP A 82 -7.99 -9.82 7.54
N THR A 83 -7.00 -9.84 8.46
CA THR A 83 -7.21 -9.39 9.85
C THR A 83 -7.50 -7.90 9.99
N LEU A 84 -7.15 -7.11 8.98
CA LEU A 84 -7.32 -5.66 8.93
C LEU A 84 -8.56 -5.23 8.13
N GLY A 85 -9.32 -6.18 7.56
CA GLY A 85 -10.43 -5.86 6.66
C GLY A 85 -9.96 -5.17 5.37
N LEU A 86 -8.80 -5.56 4.85
CA LEU A 86 -8.18 -5.05 3.63
C LEU A 86 -8.12 -6.13 2.55
N ALA A 87 -8.30 -5.73 1.30
CA ALA A 87 -7.93 -6.55 0.14
C ALA A 87 -6.50 -6.20 -0.31
N VAL A 88 -5.77 -7.18 -0.85
CA VAL A 88 -4.40 -6.99 -1.36
C VAL A 88 -4.29 -7.37 -2.83
N ASP A 89 -3.75 -6.45 -3.61
CA ASP A 89 -3.20 -6.71 -4.95
C ASP A 89 -1.67 -6.72 -4.84
N PHE A 90 -1.03 -7.85 -5.13
CA PHE A 90 0.40 -8.05 -4.92
C PHE A 90 1.10 -8.23 -6.27
N ARG A 91 2.04 -7.35 -6.60
CA ARG A 91 2.72 -7.35 -7.90
C ARG A 91 4.23 -7.17 -7.76
N GLN A 92 4.96 -7.65 -8.77
CA GLN A 92 6.40 -7.50 -8.87
C GLN A 92 6.80 -7.17 -10.31
N SER A 93 7.74 -6.24 -10.49
CA SER A 93 8.38 -6.01 -11.78
C SER A 93 9.83 -5.58 -11.64
N ASN A 94 10.64 -6.00 -12.61
CA ASN A 94 12.00 -5.49 -12.80
C ASN A 94 12.03 -4.23 -13.67
N GLY A 95 10.94 -3.87 -14.35
CA GLY A 95 10.84 -2.70 -15.21
C GLY A 95 10.31 -1.48 -14.46
N GLU A 96 11.07 -0.38 -14.49
CA GLU A 96 10.68 0.90 -13.89
C GLU A 96 9.35 1.43 -14.46
N GLY A 97 9.21 1.43 -15.79
CA GLY A 97 7.98 1.89 -16.45
C GLY A 97 6.74 1.09 -16.03
N THR A 98 6.88 -0.23 -15.86
CA THR A 98 5.77 -1.07 -15.39
C THR A 98 5.32 -0.72 -13.97
N LEU A 99 6.26 -0.40 -13.06
CA LEU A 99 5.92 0.06 -11.72
C LEU A 99 5.18 1.40 -11.78
N ILE A 100 5.61 2.32 -12.65
CA ILE A 100 4.95 3.61 -12.88
C ILE A 100 3.53 3.40 -13.41
N ASP A 101 3.34 2.51 -14.39
CA ASP A 101 2.03 2.20 -14.97
C ASP A 101 1.08 1.66 -13.88
N TRP A 102 1.55 0.78 -13.00
CA TRP A 102 0.75 0.27 -11.88
C TRP A 102 0.47 1.34 -10.82
N ILE A 103 1.41 2.24 -10.54
CA ILE A 103 1.18 3.38 -9.64
C ILE A 103 0.07 4.25 -10.22
N HIS A 104 0.13 4.63 -11.50
CA HIS A 104 -0.90 5.42 -12.15
C HIS A 104 -2.27 4.73 -12.15
N ALA A 105 -2.29 3.43 -12.48
CA ALA A 105 -3.50 2.61 -12.49
C ALA A 105 -4.13 2.42 -11.09
N ALA A 106 -3.37 2.68 -10.01
CA ALA A 106 -3.88 2.60 -8.66
C ALA A 106 -4.86 3.72 -8.31
N ARG A 107 -4.77 4.86 -8.99
CA ARG A 107 -5.65 5.99 -8.75
C ARG A 107 -7.11 5.61 -9.06
N GLY A 108 -7.96 5.68 -8.05
CA GLY A 108 -9.39 5.33 -8.16
C GLY A 108 -9.69 3.84 -8.07
N THR A 109 -8.69 2.98 -7.93
CA THR A 109 -8.87 1.51 -7.79
C THR A 109 -8.39 0.98 -6.44
N HIS A 110 -7.34 1.59 -5.87
CA HIS A 110 -6.79 1.23 -4.55
C HIS A 110 -6.84 2.41 -3.59
N ALA A 111 -6.95 2.11 -2.30
CA ALA A 111 -6.96 3.09 -1.21
C ALA A 111 -5.54 3.53 -0.80
N GLY A 112 -4.51 2.74 -1.11
CA GLY A 112 -3.13 3.06 -0.78
C GLY A 112 -2.12 2.07 -1.38
N ILE A 113 -0.83 2.38 -1.23
CA ILE A 113 0.27 1.60 -1.80
C ILE A 113 1.29 1.24 -0.72
N VAL A 114 1.73 -0.02 -0.71
CA VAL A 114 2.96 -0.45 -0.03
C VAL A 114 4.01 -0.70 -1.11
N LEU A 115 5.15 -0.02 -1.04
CA LEU A 115 6.17 -0.06 -2.09
C LEU A 115 7.52 -0.46 -1.54
N ASN A 116 8.03 -1.61 -2.00
CA ASN A 116 9.45 -1.93 -1.93
C ASN A 116 10.04 -1.77 -3.33
N ALA A 117 10.58 -0.59 -3.64
CA ALA A 117 11.14 -0.30 -4.96
C ALA A 117 12.53 -0.94 -5.20
N GLY A 118 13.05 -1.72 -4.24
CA GLY A 118 14.38 -2.31 -4.33
C GLY A 118 15.44 -1.26 -4.65
N ALA A 119 16.24 -1.51 -5.70
CA ALA A 119 17.30 -0.59 -6.11
C ALA A 119 16.76 0.77 -6.61
N TYR A 120 15.53 0.82 -7.15
CA TYR A 120 15.00 2.04 -7.74
C TYR A 120 14.72 3.14 -6.72
N THR A 121 14.61 2.83 -5.43
CA THR A 121 14.50 3.89 -4.43
C THR A 121 15.69 4.87 -4.47
N HIS A 122 16.88 4.37 -4.83
CA HIS A 122 18.11 5.17 -4.83
C HIS A 122 18.30 5.99 -6.11
N THR A 123 17.54 5.70 -7.17
CA THR A 123 17.81 6.25 -8.52
C THR A 123 16.60 6.86 -9.21
N SER A 124 15.39 6.37 -8.92
CA SER A 124 14.20 6.71 -9.69
C SER A 124 13.51 7.97 -9.18
N ILE A 125 13.79 9.08 -9.85
CA ILE A 125 12.98 10.30 -9.74
C ILE A 125 11.60 10.07 -10.39
N ALA A 126 11.54 9.27 -11.46
CA ALA A 126 10.29 9.00 -12.17
C ALA A 126 9.23 8.29 -11.30
N ILE A 127 9.63 7.30 -10.48
CA ILE A 127 8.72 6.66 -9.53
C ILE A 127 8.30 7.63 -8.42
N MET A 128 9.20 8.49 -7.93
CA MET A 128 8.88 9.53 -6.95
C MET A 128 7.81 10.51 -7.49
N ASP A 129 7.93 10.91 -8.75
CA ASP A 129 6.98 11.81 -9.42
C ASP A 129 5.64 11.12 -9.69
N ALA A 130 5.66 9.83 -10.08
CA ALA A 130 4.45 9.03 -10.25
C ALA A 130 3.67 8.92 -8.92
N ILE A 131 4.36 8.64 -7.81
CA ILE A 131 3.76 8.60 -6.46
C ILE A 131 3.13 9.95 -6.11
N SER A 132 3.84 11.05 -6.36
CA SER A 132 3.34 12.41 -6.08
C SER A 132 2.09 12.75 -6.89
N SER A 133 1.94 12.16 -8.08
CA SER A 133 0.86 12.48 -9.02
C SER A 133 -0.45 11.75 -8.74
N VAL A 134 -0.41 10.61 -8.03
CA VAL A 134 -1.61 9.79 -7.76
C VAL A 134 -2.31 10.13 -6.45
N GLU A 135 -1.68 10.93 -5.59
CA GLU A 135 -2.24 11.43 -4.32
C GLU A 135 -2.72 10.33 -3.34
N LEU A 136 -2.24 9.11 -3.52
CA LEU A 136 -2.49 7.98 -2.62
C LEU A 136 -1.43 7.92 -1.51
N PRO A 137 -1.79 7.50 -0.28
CA PRO A 137 -0.79 7.27 0.75
C PRO A 137 0.10 6.09 0.36
N VAL A 138 1.42 6.31 0.44
CA VAL A 138 2.43 5.29 0.15
C VAL A 138 3.27 5.00 1.39
N ILE A 139 3.42 3.73 1.75
CA ILE A 139 4.38 3.26 2.75
C ILE A 139 5.55 2.59 2.03
N GLU A 140 6.76 3.13 2.21
CA GLU A 140 7.98 2.54 1.65
C GLU A 140 8.48 1.40 2.56
N VAL A 141 8.88 0.28 1.96
CA VAL A 141 9.39 -0.90 2.68
C VAL A 141 10.73 -1.35 2.12
N HIS A 142 11.66 -1.64 3.02
CA HIS A 142 12.92 -2.30 2.71
C HIS A 142 13.15 -3.50 3.61
N LEU A 143 13.42 -4.66 3.03
CA LEU A 143 13.74 -5.87 3.79
C LEU A 143 14.97 -5.67 4.70
N SER A 144 16.04 -5.12 4.13
CA SER A 144 17.28 -4.81 4.86
C SER A 144 17.27 -3.38 5.40
N ASN A 145 18.07 -3.11 6.43
CA ASN A 145 18.34 -1.74 6.86
C ASN A 145 19.28 -1.07 5.84
N ILE A 146 18.73 -0.20 4.99
CA ILE A 146 19.49 0.48 3.93
C ILE A 146 20.59 1.40 4.47
N HIS A 147 20.43 1.93 5.69
CA HIS A 147 21.41 2.82 6.34
C HIS A 147 22.63 2.08 6.92
N ARG A 148 22.56 0.75 7.03
CA ARG A 148 23.72 -0.09 7.39
C ARG A 148 24.55 -0.53 6.18
N ARG A 149 24.12 -0.16 4.98
CA ARG A 149 24.75 -0.58 3.72
C ARG A 149 25.65 0.50 3.16
N GLU A 150 26.06 0.36 1.91
CA GLU A 150 26.92 1.31 1.21
C GLU A 150 26.31 2.73 1.20
N PRO A 151 27.12 3.81 1.23
CA PRO A 151 26.60 5.18 1.34
C PRO A 151 25.56 5.56 0.28
N PHE A 152 25.69 5.05 -0.94
CA PHE A 152 24.72 5.33 -2.02
C PHE A 152 23.32 4.73 -1.74
N ARG A 153 23.19 3.79 -0.81
CA ARG A 153 21.91 3.22 -0.39
C ARG A 153 21.23 3.98 0.74
N HIS A 154 21.91 4.94 1.34
CA HIS A 154 21.35 5.71 2.45
C HIS A 154 20.30 6.72 1.95
N GLN A 155 20.34 7.06 0.66
CA GLN A 155 19.40 7.95 0.02
C GLN A 155 18.24 7.19 -0.62
N SER A 156 17.02 7.61 -0.33
CA SER A 156 15.79 7.21 -1.01
C SER A 156 15.14 8.47 -1.61
N TYR A 157 14.76 8.42 -2.89
CA TYR A 157 13.91 9.44 -3.51
C TYR A 157 12.45 9.27 -3.10
N ILE A 158 12.01 8.01 -2.91
CA ILE A 158 10.64 7.67 -2.55
C ILE A 158 10.28 8.17 -1.14
N SER A 159 11.22 8.11 -0.19
CA SER A 159 10.98 8.50 1.21
C SER A 159 10.63 9.98 1.36
N LYS A 160 10.93 10.81 0.35
CA LYS A 160 10.58 12.23 0.29
C LYS A 160 9.09 12.46 0.07
N VAL A 161 8.39 11.49 -0.52
CA VAL A 161 6.98 11.57 -0.94
C VAL A 161 6.10 10.51 -0.31
N ALA A 162 6.68 9.47 0.29
CA ALA A 162 5.98 8.47 1.10
C ALA A 162 5.48 9.07 2.44
N VAL A 163 4.42 8.48 2.99
CA VAL A 163 3.93 8.79 4.35
C VAL A 163 4.97 8.39 5.40
N GLY A 164 5.65 7.27 5.18
CA GLY A 164 6.72 6.77 6.03
C GLY A 164 7.51 5.65 5.36
N MET A 165 8.66 5.32 5.94
CA MET A 165 9.55 4.26 5.48
C MET A 165 9.82 3.27 6.61
N ILE A 166 9.73 1.98 6.32
CA ILE A 166 10.06 0.87 7.22
C ILE A 166 11.25 0.14 6.60
N CYS A 167 12.35 -0.01 7.35
CA CYS A 167 13.52 -0.74 6.86
C CYS A 167 14.14 -1.64 7.92
N GLY A 168 14.65 -2.81 7.49
CA GLY A 168 15.45 -3.69 8.35
C GLY A 168 14.69 -4.71 9.18
N PHE A 169 13.38 -4.84 8.98
CA PHE A 169 12.53 -5.83 9.65
C PHE A 169 12.31 -7.10 8.82
N GLY A 170 13.03 -7.26 7.71
CA GLY A 170 12.86 -8.39 6.80
C GLY A 170 11.42 -8.46 6.25
N PRO A 171 10.92 -9.69 5.96
CA PRO A 171 9.54 -9.92 5.52
C PRO A 171 8.46 -9.27 6.41
N PHE A 172 8.68 -9.24 7.73
CA PHE A 172 7.71 -8.69 8.67
C PHE A 172 7.45 -7.19 8.45
N GLY A 173 8.39 -6.46 7.83
CA GLY A 173 8.20 -5.05 7.46
C GLY A 173 6.97 -4.80 6.58
N TYR A 174 6.54 -5.76 5.76
CA TYR A 174 5.33 -5.63 4.95
C TYR A 174 4.06 -5.68 5.82
N GLN A 175 4.04 -6.49 6.87
CA GLN A 175 2.90 -6.56 7.79
C GLN A 175 2.78 -5.27 8.60
N ILE A 176 3.91 -4.71 9.05
CA ILE A 176 3.94 -3.39 9.69
C ILE A 176 3.42 -2.31 8.74
N ALA A 177 3.79 -2.38 7.45
CA ALA A 177 3.32 -1.42 6.46
C ALA A 177 1.80 -1.50 6.22
N LEU A 178 1.22 -2.72 6.23
CA LEU A 178 -0.23 -2.92 6.15
C LEU A 178 -0.96 -2.35 7.37
N GLU A 179 -0.42 -2.53 8.58
CA GLU A 179 -0.99 -1.88 9.78
C GLU A 179 -0.90 -0.35 9.69
N ALA A 180 0.26 0.16 9.28
CA ALA A 180 0.49 1.59 9.15
C ALA A 180 -0.47 2.23 8.14
N ILE A 181 -0.68 1.58 6.98
CA ILE A 181 -1.60 2.10 5.95
C ILE A 181 -3.06 1.96 6.38
N ALA A 182 -3.46 0.86 7.03
CA ALA A 182 -4.80 0.70 7.58
C ALA A 182 -5.12 1.82 8.58
N ASN A 183 -4.19 2.08 9.51
CA ASN A 183 -4.32 3.16 10.48
C ASN A 183 -4.35 4.54 9.79
N HIS A 184 -3.54 4.77 8.76
CA HIS A 184 -3.55 6.02 7.99
C HIS A 184 -4.90 6.25 7.29
N LEU A 185 -5.53 5.19 6.81
CA LEU A 185 -6.85 5.20 6.18
C LEU A 185 -8.01 5.27 7.20
N GLY A 186 -7.72 5.21 8.51
CA GLY A 186 -8.72 5.22 9.56
C GLY A 186 -9.54 3.92 9.66
N ILE A 187 -9.00 2.81 9.14
CA ILE A 187 -9.63 1.49 9.27
C ILE A 187 -9.39 1.01 10.69
N ALA A 188 -10.47 0.88 11.46
CA ALA A 188 -10.40 0.44 12.84
C ALA A 188 -9.93 -1.02 12.89
N THR A 189 -8.72 -1.27 13.40
CA THR A 189 -8.29 -2.63 13.74
C THR A 189 -9.28 -3.20 14.75
N PRO A 190 -9.88 -4.38 14.52
CA PRO A 190 -10.67 -5.03 15.55
C PRO A 190 -9.79 -5.20 16.78
N ARG A 191 -10.09 -4.48 17.87
CA ARG A 191 -9.35 -4.68 19.12
C ARG A 191 -9.66 -6.09 19.56
N GLY A 192 -8.65 -6.96 19.57
CA GLY A 192 -8.77 -8.27 20.16
C GLY A 192 -9.29 -8.13 21.59
N THR A 193 -10.36 -8.85 21.90
CA THR A 193 -10.80 -9.05 23.28
C THR A 193 -9.68 -9.80 24.00
N ALA A 194 -8.91 -9.07 24.81
CA ALA A 194 -8.05 -9.65 25.84
C ALA A 194 -8.91 -10.24 26.96
#